data_AF-A0AAV9Y227-F1
#
_entry.id   AF-A0AAV9Y227-F1
#
_cell.length_a   1.000
_cell.length_b   1.000
_cell.length_c   1.000
_cell.angle_alpha   90.00
_cell.angle_beta   90.00
_cell.angle_gamma   90.00
#
_symmetry.space_group_name_H-M   'P 1'
#
loop_
_entity.id
_entity.type
_entity.pdbx_description
1 polymer ?
#
loop_
_entity_poly.entity_id
_entity_poly.type
_entity_poly.pdbx_seq_one_letter_code
_entity_poly.pdbx_strand_id
1 'polypeptide(L)'
;MASNISNKIKPLFDRVLVQSVKPEIITKSGIFIPETVYRSSSVIKARVLSIGSGRFNRFTGQNVKLSVKPGDVVLAPKYGGISIQSISKTVGDEEDSSELIMYKEDELLGIVEEKND
;
A
#
# COMPACT_ATOMS: atom_id res chain seq x y z
N MET A 1 -3.16 18.56 13.36
CA MET A 1 -3.75 18.21 12.06
C MET A 1 -2.78 17.27 11.40
N ALA A 2 -3.08 15.96 11.34
CA ALA A 2 -2.18 14.99 10.72
C ALA A 2 -1.99 15.36 9.25
N SER A 3 -0.74 15.53 8.85
CA SER A 3 -0.36 15.81 7.47
C SER A 3 -0.73 14.61 6.60
N ASN A 4 -1.82 14.77 5.85
CA ASN A 4 -2.28 13.74 4.92
C ASN A 4 -1.31 13.65 3.74
N ILE A 5 -0.27 12.83 3.84
CA ILE A 5 0.64 12.49 2.74
C ILE A 5 -0.16 11.94 1.53
N SER A 6 -1.30 11.27 1.78
CA SER A 6 -2.27 10.85 0.77
C SER A 6 -2.79 12.01 -0.11
N ASN A 7 -2.85 13.24 0.41
CA ASN A 7 -3.30 14.42 -0.34
C ASN A 7 -2.19 15.09 -1.16
N LYS A 8 -0.93 14.76 -0.91
CA LYS A 8 0.22 15.40 -1.59
C LYS A 8 0.71 14.58 -2.79
N ILE A 9 0.44 13.27 -2.83
CA ILE A 9 0.82 12.39 -3.95
C ILE A 9 -0.43 11.75 -4.55
N LYS A 10 -0.76 12.16 -5.78
CA LYS A 10 -1.83 11.58 -6.59
C LYS A 10 -1.25 10.63 -7.64
N PRO A 11 -1.42 9.31 -7.51
CA PRO A 11 -0.95 8.35 -8.50
C PRO A 11 -1.64 8.56 -9.86
N LEU A 12 -0.93 8.25 -10.95
CA LEU A 12 -1.46 8.36 -12.31
C LEU A 12 -1.87 7.00 -12.86
N PHE A 13 -2.93 6.99 -13.67
CA PHE A 13 -3.51 5.78 -14.29
C PHE A 13 -3.93 4.75 -13.23
N ASP A 14 -3.45 3.52 -13.36
CA ASP A 14 -3.73 2.38 -12.51
C ASP A 14 -2.73 2.18 -11.39
N ARG A 15 -2.00 3.23 -11.02
CA ARG A 15 -1.05 3.17 -9.92
C ARG A 15 -1.75 3.34 -8.57
N VAL A 16 -1.20 2.68 -7.57
CA VAL A 16 -1.68 2.65 -6.20
C VAL A 16 -0.52 2.97 -5.27
N LEU A 17 -0.69 3.99 -4.43
CA LEU A 17 0.28 4.33 -3.40
C LEU A 17 -0.07 3.59 -2.11
N VAL A 18 0.87 2.82 -1.61
CA VAL A 18 0.71 2.07 -0.37
C VAL A 18 1.79 2.42 0.64
N GLN A 19 1.45 2.27 1.92
CA GLN A 19 2.35 2.36 3.04
C GLN A 19 2.55 0.95 3.59
N SER A 20 3.80 0.50 3.70
CA SER A 20 4.10 -0.78 4.32
C SER A 20 3.66 -0.80 5.79
N VAL A 21 2.99 -1.88 6.21
CA VAL A 21 2.56 -2.06 7.61
C VAL A 21 3.57 -2.97 8.29
N LYS A 22 4.11 -2.52 9.43
CA LYS A 22 5.02 -3.37 10.23
C LYS A 22 4.24 -4.55 10.82
N PRO A 23 4.77 -5.78 10.74
CA PRO A 23 4.10 -6.96 11.27
C PRO A 23 4.03 -6.90 12.82
N GLU A 24 2.91 -7.35 13.38
CA GLU A 24 2.78 -7.55 14.83
C GLU A 24 3.63 -8.73 15.28
N ILE A 25 4.53 -8.50 16.25
CA ILE A 25 5.48 -9.51 16.75
C ILE A 25 4.77 -10.53 17.66
N ILE A 26 3.70 -10.10 18.34
CA ILE A 26 2.90 -10.91 19.24
C ILE A 26 1.49 -10.93 18.69
N THR A 27 1.02 -12.10 18.31
CA THR A 27 -0.35 -12.29 17.84
C THR A 27 -1.35 -12.18 19.01
N LYS A 28 -2.63 -11.93 18.70
CA LYS A 28 -3.73 -11.88 19.70
C LYS A 28 -3.82 -13.13 20.60
N SER A 29 -3.28 -14.27 20.16
CA SER A 29 -3.22 -15.53 20.92
C SER A 29 -1.99 -15.66 21.83
N GLY A 30 -1.12 -14.66 21.90
CA GLY A 30 0.12 -14.70 22.70
C GLY A 30 1.29 -15.43 22.03
N ILE A 31 1.14 -15.86 20.77
CA ILE A 31 2.22 -16.54 20.03
C ILE A 31 3.20 -15.48 19.51
N PHE A 32 4.47 -15.63 19.88
CA PHE A 32 5.58 -14.84 19.37
C PHE A 32 5.95 -15.31 17.96
N ILE A 33 5.81 -14.44 16.96
CA ILE A 33 6.24 -14.73 15.61
C ILE A 33 7.62 -14.13 15.38
N PRO A 34 8.66 -14.96 15.14
CA PRO A 34 10.01 -14.46 14.93
C PRO A 34 10.09 -13.64 13.64
N GLU A 35 10.92 -12.60 13.69
CA GLU A 35 11.08 -11.65 12.59
C GLU A 35 11.54 -12.32 11.27
N THR A 36 12.26 -13.45 11.37
CA THR A 36 12.73 -14.24 10.23
C THR A 36 11.59 -14.76 9.34
N VAL A 37 10.43 -15.07 9.91
CA VAL A 37 9.26 -15.55 9.15
C VAL A 37 8.71 -14.44 8.25
N TYR A 38 8.61 -13.22 8.79
CA TYR A 38 8.18 -12.05 8.02
C TYR A 38 9.20 -11.66 6.94
N ARG A 39 10.50 -11.76 7.24
CA ARG A 39 11.55 -11.46 6.26
C ARG A 39 11.60 -12.47 5.12
N SER A 40 11.33 -13.75 5.40
CA SER A 40 11.27 -14.82 4.39
C SER A 40 9.99 -14.79 3.55
N SER A 41 8.94 -14.11 4.03
CA SER A 41 7.72 -13.93 3.24
C SER A 41 8.01 -13.18 1.94
N SER A 42 7.56 -13.72 0.82
CA SER A 42 7.64 -13.07 -0.50
C SER A 42 6.61 -11.95 -0.67
N VAL A 43 5.70 -11.78 0.29
CA VAL A 43 4.61 -10.80 0.27
C VAL A 43 4.63 -9.94 1.54
N ILE A 44 4.19 -8.70 1.41
CA ILE A 44 4.06 -7.74 2.50
C ILE A 44 2.61 -7.27 2.62
N LYS A 45 2.19 -6.94 3.85
CA LYS A 45 0.93 -6.21 4.09
C LYS A 45 1.20 -4.72 3.96
N ALA A 46 0.35 -4.03 3.21
CA ALA A 46 0.43 -2.58 3.03
C ALA A 46 -0.96 -1.95 3.09
N ARG A 47 -1.04 -0.70 3.57
CA ARG A 47 -2.28 0.07 3.59
C ARG A 47 -2.31 1.02 2.39
N VAL A 48 -3.42 1.05 1.66
CA VAL A 48 -3.61 1.95 0.53
C VAL A 48 -3.80 3.38 1.04
N LEU A 49 -2.95 4.29 0.60
CA LEU A 49 -3.04 5.72 0.91
C LEU A 49 -3.80 6.50 -0.14
N SER A 50 -3.48 6.26 -1.41
CA SER A 50 -4.12 6.94 -2.53
C SER A 50 -4.11 6.07 -3.78
N ILE A 51 -5.08 6.33 -4.66
CA ILE A 51 -5.29 5.57 -5.89
C ILE A 51 -5.29 6.51 -7.09
N GLY A 52 -4.88 6.00 -8.24
CA GLY A 52 -5.00 6.71 -9.50
C GLY A 52 -6.43 6.72 -10.04
N SER A 53 -6.62 7.38 -11.19
CA SER A 53 -7.92 7.46 -11.85
C SER A 53 -8.36 6.17 -12.53
N GLY A 54 -7.48 5.16 -12.64
CA GLY A 54 -7.69 3.93 -13.37
C GLY A 54 -7.17 3.95 -14.82
N ARG A 55 -7.17 2.79 -15.49
CA ARG A 55 -6.79 2.69 -16.90
C ARG A 55 -7.86 3.36 -17.77
N PHE A 56 -7.44 4.21 -18.69
CA PHE A 56 -8.37 4.82 -19.65
C PHE A 56 -8.77 3.79 -20.71
N ASN A 57 -10.06 3.48 -20.80
CA ASN A 57 -10.58 2.61 -21.85
C ASN A 57 -10.97 3.45 -23.06
N ARG A 58 -10.21 3.28 -24.16
CA ARG A 58 -10.44 4.02 -25.41
C ARG A 58 -11.74 3.65 -26.13
N PHE A 59 -12.29 2.47 -25.87
CA PHE A 59 -13.52 2.00 -26.50
C PHE A 59 -14.77 2.53 -25.81
N THR A 60 -14.75 2.65 -24.48
CA THR A 60 -15.88 3.17 -23.70
C THR A 60 -15.77 4.67 -23.40
N GLY A 61 -14.58 5.26 -23.59
CA GLY A 61 -14.29 6.66 -23.26
C GLY A 61 -14.24 6.96 -21.77
N GLN A 62 -14.25 5.92 -20.92
CA GLN A 62 -14.27 6.05 -19.46
C GLN A 62 -13.04 5.40 -18.83
N ASN A 63 -12.69 5.84 -17.62
CA ASN A 63 -11.68 5.16 -16.83
C ASN A 63 -12.26 3.88 -16.22
N VAL A 64 -11.50 2.79 -16.30
CA VAL A 64 -11.79 1.56 -15.56
C VAL A 64 -11.52 1.83 -14.09
N LYS A 65 -12.56 1.72 -13.26
CA LYS A 65 -12.44 1.93 -11.82
C LYS A 65 -11.55 0.85 -11.20
N LEU A 66 -10.67 1.27 -10.30
CA LEU A 66 -9.83 0.37 -9.51
C LEU A 66 -10.69 -0.41 -8.50
N SER A 67 -10.30 -1.66 -8.24
CA SER A 67 -10.90 -2.58 -7.28
C SER A 67 -10.54 -2.21 -5.85
N VAL A 68 -9.38 -1.58 -5.66
CA VAL A 68 -8.89 -1.10 -4.36
C VAL A 68 -9.35 0.33 -4.06
N LYS A 69 -9.51 0.65 -2.78
CA LYS A 69 -9.89 1.97 -2.28
C LYS A 69 -8.87 2.48 -1.25
N PRO A 70 -8.75 3.82 -1.08
CA PRO A 70 -7.99 4.39 0.03
C PRO A 70 -8.50 3.84 1.37
N GLY A 71 -7.57 3.37 2.22
CA GLY A 71 -7.86 2.74 3.50
C GLY A 71 -7.82 1.21 3.50
N ASP A 72 -7.96 0.57 2.33
CA ASP A 72 -7.90 -0.89 2.24
C ASP A 72 -6.52 -1.41 2.65
N VAL A 73 -6.49 -2.59 3.26
CA VAL A 73 -5.25 -3.34 3.52
C VAL A 73 -5.07 -4.34 2.39
N VAL A 74 -3.92 -4.30 1.72
CA VAL A 74 -3.61 -5.13 0.56
C VAL A 74 -2.36 -5.97 0.81
N LEU A 75 -2.30 -7.11 0.12
CA LEU A 75 -1.08 -7.91 -0.03
C LEU A 75 -0.37 -7.47 -1.30
N ALA A 76 0.88 -7.03 -1.14
CA ALA A 76 1.75 -6.65 -2.23
C ALA A 76 2.98 -7.56 -2.27
N PRO A 77 3.57 -7.81 -3.44
CA PRO A 77 4.83 -8.55 -3.53
C PRO A 77 5.93 -7.72 -2.87
N LYS A 78 6.78 -8.38 -2.07
CA LYS A 78 7.93 -7.75 -1.40
C LYS A 78 8.92 -7.18 -2.41
N TYR A 79 9.07 -7.88 -3.54
CA TYR A 79 9.91 -7.48 -4.66
C TYR A 79 8.99 -7.01 -5.79
N GLY A 80 8.94 -5.70 -6.00
CA GLY A 80 8.03 -5.07 -6.97
C GLY A 80 7.74 -3.64 -6.59
N GLY A 81 7.03 -2.93 -7.46
CA GLY A 81 6.71 -1.52 -7.26
C GLY A 81 7.95 -0.61 -7.25
N ILE A 82 7.71 0.67 -7.01
CA ILE A 82 8.72 1.72 -6.96
C ILE A 82 8.69 2.33 -5.57
N SER A 83 9.83 2.23 -4.87
CA SER A 83 10.01 2.86 -3.56
C SER A 83 10.11 4.39 -3.71
N ILE A 84 9.30 5.13 -2.96
CA ILE A 84 9.19 6.60 -3.04
C ILE A 84 9.77 7.25 -1.78
N GLN A 85 10.91 6.74 -1.30
CA GLN A 85 11.58 7.26 -0.10
C GLN A 85 12.02 8.73 -0.24
N SER A 86 12.42 9.18 -1.43
CA SER A 86 12.99 10.52 -1.63
C SER A 86 11.97 11.66 -1.63
N ILE A 87 10.73 11.41 -2.06
CA ILE A 87 9.66 12.44 -2.09
C ILE A 87 9.08 12.65 -0.69
N SER A 88 9.10 11.61 0.16
CA SER A 88 8.60 11.66 1.54
C SER A 88 9.35 12.69 2.40
N LYS A 89 10.65 12.91 2.16
CA LYS A 89 11.45 13.90 2.90
C LYS A 89 11.12 15.35 2.54
N THR A 90 10.86 15.62 1.26
CA THR A 90 10.48 16.97 0.78
C THR A 90 9.08 17.37 1.22
N VAL A 91 8.26 16.37 1.54
CA VAL A 91 6.88 16.51 1.98
C VAL A 91 6.76 16.82 3.48
N GLY A 92 7.85 17.14 4.20
CA GLY A 92 7.79 17.85 5.49
C GLY A 92 7.34 17.01 6.70
N ASP A 93 7.36 15.69 6.57
CA ASP A 93 6.90 14.75 7.61
C ASP A 93 8.04 13.77 7.92
N GLU A 94 8.96 14.17 8.81
CA GLU A 94 10.16 13.40 9.19
C GLU A 94 9.89 12.27 10.20
N GLU A 95 8.69 12.15 10.79
CA GLU A 95 8.47 11.29 11.97
C GLU A 95 7.97 9.87 11.68
N ASP A 96 7.36 9.59 10.52
CA ASP A 96 6.92 8.24 10.19
C ASP A 96 7.83 7.59 9.13
N SER A 97 8.81 6.82 9.60
CA SER A 97 9.74 5.98 8.82
C SER A 97 9.07 4.83 8.06
N SER A 98 7.81 5.00 7.65
CA SER A 98 7.09 3.99 6.88
C SER A 98 7.45 4.12 5.41
N GLU A 99 7.88 3.02 4.80
CA GLU A 99 8.26 3.03 3.39
C GLU A 99 7.00 3.16 2.52
N LEU A 100 6.97 4.24 1.74
CA LEU A 100 5.98 4.46 0.68
C LEU A 100 6.41 3.72 -0.57
N ILE A 101 5.52 2.89 -1.09
CA ILE A 101 5.76 2.11 -2.29
C ILE A 101 4.59 2.32 -3.24
N MET A 102 4.90 2.51 -4.51
CA MET A 102 3.90 2.62 -5.56
C MET A 102 3.90 1.37 -6.41
N TYR A 103 2.74 0.72 -6.48
CA TYR A 103 2.50 -0.44 -7.33
C TYR A 103 1.56 -0.06 -8.46
N LYS A 104 1.50 -0.91 -9.49
CA LYS A 104 0.30 -0.98 -10.33
C LYS A 104 -0.76 -1.82 -9.64
N GLU A 105 -2.02 -1.58 -9.95
CA GLU A 105 -3.13 -2.38 -9.42
C GLU A 105 -2.97 -3.88 -9.74
N ASP A 106 -2.50 -4.23 -10.94
CA ASP A 106 -2.32 -5.62 -11.37
C ASP A 106 -1.17 -6.36 -10.68
N GLU A 107 -0.30 -5.64 -9.95
CA GLU A 107 0.75 -6.23 -9.12
C GLU A 107 0.26 -6.55 -7.70
N LEU A 108 -0.90 -6.02 -7.28
CA LEU A 108 -1.46 -6.30 -5.97
C LEU A 108 -2.08 -7.71 -5.97
N LEU A 109 -1.75 -8.50 -4.94
CA LEU A 109 -2.11 -9.91 -4.86
C LEU A 109 -3.52 -10.13 -4.28
N GLY A 110 -4.01 -9.17 -3.50
CA GLY A 110 -5.36 -9.23 -2.92
C GLY A 110 -5.61 -8.18 -1.86
N ILE A 111 -6.89 -8.01 -1.50
CA ILE A 111 -7.34 -7.20 -0.38
C ILE A 111 -7.49 -8.12 0.84
N VAL A 112 -6.93 -7.74 1.98
CA VAL A 112 -7.03 -8.47 3.24
C VAL A 112 -8.26 -7.98 3.97
N GLU A 113 -9.29 -8.83 4.03
CA GLU A 113 -10.44 -8.62 4.90
C GLU A 113 -10.13 -9.20 6.28
N GLU A 114 -9.97 -8.35 7.30
CA GLU A 114 -9.92 -8.84 8.67
C GLU A 114 -11.33 -9.26 9.07
N LYS A 115 -11.56 -10.57 9.09
CA LYS A 115 -12.78 -11.18 9.63
C LYS A 115 -12.76 -10.93 11.14
N ASN A 116 -13.42 -9.86 11.56
CA ASN A 116 -13.78 -9.64 12.96
C ASN A 116 -14.87 -10.65 13.32
N ASP A 117 -14.46 -11.86 13.69
CA ASP A 117 -15.30 -12.78 14.48
C ASP A 117 -15.27 -12.34 15.96
#